data_AF-A0A0F4R3W5-F1
#
_entry.id   AF-A0A0F4R3W5-F1
#
_cell.length_a   1.000
_cell.length_b   1.000
_cell.length_c   1.000
_cell.angle_alpha   90.00
_cell.angle_beta   90.00
_cell.angle_gamma   90.00
#
_symmetry.space_group_name_H-M   'P 1'
#
loop_
_entity.id
_entity.type
_entity.pdbx_description
1 polymer ?
#
loop_
_entity_poly.entity_id
_entity_poly.type
_entity_poly.pdbx_seq_one_letter_code
_entity_poly.pdbx_strand_id
1 'polypeptide(L)'
;MKLKLTPTQNLCVGFLESGFKVMQVDDQYFFVKGDRRQKVLPKTLEALVNRGAVQYDENGDYELSEAFIEHRKQMRSPVHMNHTRH
;
A
#
# COMPACT_ATOMS: atom_id res chain seq x y z
N MET A 1 -10.29 6.43 -10.03
CA MET A 1 -9.30 5.33 -10.02
C MET A 1 -10.02 4.01 -9.73
N LYS A 2 -9.81 2.94 -10.51
CA LYS A 2 -10.39 1.60 -10.24
C LYS A 2 -9.45 0.82 -9.30
N LEU A 3 -9.49 1.05 -7.99
CA LEU A 3 -8.62 0.32 -7.06
C LEU A 3 -9.38 -0.78 -6.30
N LYS A 4 -9.59 -1.92 -6.97
CA LYS A 4 -9.85 -3.18 -6.27
C LYS A 4 -8.52 -3.88 -6.03
N LEU A 5 -7.97 -3.70 -4.82
CA LEU A 5 -6.80 -4.44 -4.35
C LEU A 5 -7.21 -5.84 -3.89
N THR A 6 -6.38 -6.84 -4.18
CA THR A 6 -6.54 -8.18 -3.60
C THR A 6 -6.22 -8.15 -2.10
N PRO A 7 -6.64 -9.16 -1.31
CA PRO A 7 -6.29 -9.22 0.12
C PRO A 7 -4.78 -9.12 0.37
N THR A 8 -3.95 -9.78 -0.43
CA THR A 8 -2.49 -9.70 -0.33
C THR A 8 -1.95 -8.30 -0.64
N GLN A 9 -2.52 -7.61 -1.62
CA GLN A 9 -2.12 -6.24 -1.95
C GLN A 9 -2.52 -5.25 -0.85
N ASN A 10 -3.72 -5.41 -0.27
CA ASN A 10 -4.14 -4.62 0.90
C ASN A 10 -3.21 -4.84 2.09
N LEU A 11 -2.74 -6.07 2.30
CA LEU A 11 -1.76 -6.36 3.35
C LEU A 11 -0.42 -5.64 3.10
N CYS A 12 0.07 -5.66 1.85
CA CYS A 12 1.29 -4.97 1.45
C CYS A 12 1.19 -3.45 1.67
N VAL A 13 0.06 -2.85 1.27
CA VAL A 13 -0.25 -1.45 1.56
C VAL A 13 -0.26 -1.20 3.07
N GLY A 14 -0.89 -2.09 3.85
CA GLY A 14 -0.92 -1.97 5.31
C GLY A 14 0.47 -1.94 5.96
N PHE A 15 1.45 -2.67 5.41
CA PHE A 15 2.85 -2.58 5.86
C PHE A 15 3.43 -1.18 5.63
N LEU A 16 3.29 -0.64 4.41
CA LEU A 16 3.78 0.70 4.07
C LEU A 16 3.15 1.79 4.97
N GLU A 17 1.85 1.70 5.21
CA GLU A 17 1.12 2.64 6.07
C GLU A 17 1.49 2.52 7.54
N SER A 18 1.93 1.34 7.95
CA SER A 18 2.44 1.11 9.30
C SER A 18 3.89 1.57 9.45
N GLY A 19 4.50 2.14 8.40
CA GLY A 19 5.87 2.66 8.40
C GLY A 19 6.93 1.61 8.10
N PHE A 20 6.58 0.49 7.45
CA PHE A 20 7.59 -0.38 6.84
C PHE A 20 8.11 0.25 5.55
N LYS A 21 9.40 0.06 5.27
CA LYS A 21 10.04 0.44 4.00
C LYS A 21 10.30 -0.79 3.16
N VAL A 22 10.26 -0.67 1.84
CA VAL A 22 10.71 -1.74 0.95
C VAL A 22 12.22 -1.67 0.84
N MET A 23 12.91 -2.78 1.08
CA MET A 23 14.32 -2.93 0.77
C MET A 23 14.54 -4.10 -0.15
N GLN A 24 15.44 -3.92 -1.12
CA GLN A 24 15.95 -4.99 -1.96
C GLN A 24 17.22 -5.56 -1.33
N VAL A 25 17.24 -6.87 -1.14
CA VAL A 25 18.43 -7.63 -0.71
C VAL A 25 18.61 -8.77 -1.69
N ASP A 26 19.73 -8.76 -2.41
CA ASP A 26 19.96 -9.62 -3.57
C ASP A 26 18.81 -9.46 -4.60
N ASP A 27 18.14 -10.56 -4.96
CA ASP A 27 16.97 -10.60 -5.86
C ASP A 27 15.63 -10.64 -5.13
N GLN A 28 15.60 -10.30 -3.83
CA GLN A 28 14.41 -10.40 -3.00
C GLN A 28 14.03 -9.06 -2.41
N TYR A 29 12.71 -8.80 -2.37
CA TYR A 29 12.16 -7.60 -1.76
C TYR A 29 11.58 -7.93 -0.39
N PHE A 30 11.77 -7.01 0.55
CA PHE A 30 11.29 -7.13 1.92
C PHE A 30 10.66 -5.82 2.39
N PHE A 31 9.54 -5.91 3.09
CA PHE A 31 9.09 -4.83 3.97
C PHE A 31 9.89 -4.91 5.28
N VAL A 32 10.57 -3.83 5.67
CA VAL A 32 11.42 -3.76 6.87
C VAL A 32 10.97 -2.64 7.79
N LYS A 33 10.87 -2.92 9.10
CA LYS A 33 10.63 -1.94 10.17
C LYS A 33 11.32 -2.39 11.46
N GLY A 34 12.44 -1.75 11.81
CA GLY A 34 13.31 -2.24 12.89
C GLY A 34 13.79 -3.66 12.59
N ASP A 35 13.70 -4.57 13.58
CA ASP A 35 14.05 -5.98 13.42
C ASP A 35 13.01 -6.81 12.63
N ARG A 36 11.84 -6.22 12.32
CA ARG A 36 10.79 -6.93 11.58
C ARG A 36 11.06 -6.86 10.09
N ARG A 37 11.09 -8.02 9.43
CA ARG A 37 11.14 -8.14 7.97
C ARG A 37 10.06 -9.07 7.45
N GLN A 38 9.42 -8.71 6.35
CA GLN A 38 8.43 -9.52 5.65
C GLN A 38 8.75 -9.57 4.17
N LYS A 39 9.01 -10.77 3.64
CA LYS A 39 9.28 -10.96 2.21
C LYS A 39 8.04 -10.60 1.38
N VAL A 40 8.26 -9.94 0.24
CA VAL A 40 7.26 -9.63 -0.77
C VAL A 40 7.75 -10.08 -2.14
N LEU A 41 6.82 -10.55 -2.97
CA LEU A 41 7.17 -10.96 -4.33
C LEU A 41 7.31 -9.72 -5.23
N PRO A 42 8.31 -9.66 -6.12
CA PRO A 42 8.49 -8.55 -7.06
C PRO A 42 7.22 -8.24 -7.84
N LYS A 43 6.54 -9.28 -8.35
CA LYS A 43 5.26 -9.16 -9.08
C LYS A 43 4.16 -8.47 -8.26
N THR A 44 4.20 -8.58 -6.93
CA THR A 44 3.21 -7.94 -6.06
C THR A 44 3.49 -6.44 -5.94
N LEU A 45 4.75 -6.03 -5.85
CA LEU A 45 5.15 -4.63 -5.86
C LEU A 45 4.82 -3.98 -7.21
N GLU A 46 5.20 -4.63 -8.32
CA GLU A 46 4.86 -4.16 -9.67
C GLU A 46 3.35 -4.02 -9.87
N ALA A 47 2.58 -4.99 -9.36
CA ALA A 47 1.12 -4.95 -9.41
C ALA A 47 0.51 -3.81 -8.59
N LEU A 48 1.17 -3.33 -7.52
CA LEU A 48 0.76 -2.16 -6.74
C LEU A 48 1.10 -0.87 -7.48
N VAL A 49 2.28 -0.80 -8.09
CA VAL A 49 2.71 0.34 -8.93
C VAL A 49 1.78 0.51 -10.13
N ASN A 50 1.50 -0.57 -10.87
CA ASN A 50 0.59 -0.57 -12.01
C ASN A 50 -0.86 -0.19 -11.66
N ARG A 51 -1.27 -0.44 -10.41
CA ARG A 51 -2.59 -0.03 -9.90
C ARG A 51 -2.59 1.40 -9.37
N GLY A 52 -1.42 2.04 -9.32
CA GLY A 52 -1.19 3.36 -8.74
C GLY A 52 -1.36 3.41 -7.23
N ALA A 53 -1.24 2.29 -6.53
CA ALA A 53 -1.26 2.25 -5.06
C ALA A 53 0.09 2.66 -4.46
N VAL A 54 1.18 2.38 -5.19
CA VAL A 54 2.57 2.62 -4.80
C VAL A 54 3.25 3.37 -5.94
N GLN A 55 4.21 4.22 -5.62
CA GLN A 55 5.08 4.94 -6.57
C GLN A 55 6.54 4.84 -6.12
N TYR A 56 7.44 5.20 -7.02
CA TYR A 56 8.85 5.37 -6.69
C TYR A 56 9.08 6.82 -6.22
N ASP A 57 9.82 6.99 -5.14
CA ASP A 57 10.31 8.30 -4.70
C ASP A 57 11.51 8.74 -5.55
N GLU A 58 12.05 9.93 -5.26
CA GLU A 58 13.23 10.47 -5.96
C GLU A 58 14.51 9.64 -5.73
N ASN A 59 14.55 8.82 -4.68
CA ASN A 59 15.65 7.93 -4.36
C ASN A 59 15.47 6.53 -4.97
N GLY A 60 14.34 6.26 -5.62
CA GLY A 60 13.96 4.93 -6.14
C GLY A 60 13.36 3.99 -5.10
N ASP A 61 13.03 4.48 -3.90
CA ASP A 61 12.33 3.74 -2.86
C ASP A 61 10.83 3.64 -3.15
N TYR A 62 10.18 2.60 -2.63
CA TYR A 62 8.75 2.42 -2.78
C TYR A 62 7.98 3.17 -1.68
N GLU A 63 7.06 4.05 -2.08
CA GLU A 63 6.14 4.75 -1.19
C GLU A 63 4.69 4.68 -1.68
N LEU A 64 3.73 4.97 -0.81
CA LEU A 64 2.32 5.03 -1.22
C LEU A 64 2.10 6.28 -2.06
N SER A 65 1.37 6.14 -3.16
CA SER A 65 1.05 7.31 -3.96
C SER A 65 0.09 8.25 -3.22
N GLU A 66 0.25 9.56 -3.43
CA GLU A 66 -0.63 10.56 -2.84
C GLU A 66 -2.10 10.31 -3.22
N ALA A 67 -2.35 10.01 -4.50
CA ALA A 67 -3.67 9.67 -5.02
C ALA A 67 -4.30 8.46 -4.30
N PHE A 68 -3.48 7.45 -3.95
CA PHE A 68 -3.94 6.30 -3.18
C PHE A 68 -4.27 6.68 -1.73
N ILE A 69 -3.41 7.47 -1.08
CA ILE A 69 -3.63 7.94 0.28
C ILE A 69 -4.93 8.75 0.37
N GLU A 70 -5.17 9.68 -0.57
CA GLU A 70 -6.40 10.46 -0.65
C GLU A 70 -7.62 9.57 -0.86
N HIS A 71 -7.55 8.64 -1.81
CA HIS A 71 -8.62 7.69 -2.06
C HIS A 71 -8.96 6.86 -0.81
N ARG A 72 -7.94 6.43 -0.06
CA ARG A 72 -8.13 5.66 1.17
C ARG A 72 -8.70 6.50 2.32
N LYS A 73 -8.30 7.77 2.44
CA LYS A 73 -8.91 8.72 3.38
C LYS A 73 -10.39 8.89 3.09
N GLN A 74 -10.80 8.99 1.83
CA GLN A 74 -12.23 9.06 1.45
C GLN A 74 -13.01 7.80 1.84
N MET A 75 -12.42 6.61 1.68
CA MET A 75 -13.05 5.34 2.09
C MET A 75 -13.10 5.14 3.60
N ARG A 76 -12.13 5.68 4.35
CA ARG A 76 -12.04 5.58 5.82
C ARG A 76 -12.76 6.71 6.55
N SER A 77 -13.03 7.82 5.87
CA SER A 77 -13.88 8.87 6.41
C SER A 77 -15.22 8.25 6.75
N PRO A 78 -15.80 8.51 7.93
CA PRO A 78 -17.17 8.13 8.21
C PRO A 78 -18.04 8.87 7.18
N VAL A 79 -18.30 8.22 6.06
CA VAL A 79 -19.49 8.50 5.27
C VAL A 79 -20.59 8.44 6.31
N HIS A 80 -21.20 9.59 6.60
CA HIS A 80 -22.38 9.66 7.42
C HIS A 80 -23.31 8.58 6.90
N MET A 81 -23.34 7.44 7.58
CA MET A 81 -24.37 6.46 7.40
C MET A 81 -25.57 7.21 7.93
N ASN A 82 -26.31 7.88 7.04
CA ASN A 82 -27.69 8.20 7.29
C ASN A 82 -28.35 6.83 7.51
N HIS A 83 -28.32 6.41 8.77
CA HIS A 83 -29.11 5.33 9.30
C HIS A 83 -30.56 5.79 9.08
N THR A 84 -31.12 5.42 7.94
CA THR A 84 -32.56 5.48 7.73
C THR A 84 -33.16 4.53 8.77
N ARG A 85 -33.56 5.09 9.91
CA ARG A 85 -34.41 4.42 10.90
C ARG A 85 -35.74 4.14 10.19
N HIS A 86 -36.05 2.85 10.03
CA HIS A 86 -37.32 2.36 9.54
C HIS A 86 -38.31 2.18 10.70
#